data_AF-A0A537W7R6-F1
#
_entry.id   AF-A0A537W7R6-F1
#
_cell.length_a   1.000
_cell.length_b   1.000
_cell.length_c   1.000
_cell.angle_alpha   90.00
_cell.angle_beta   90.00
_cell.angle_gamma   90.00
#
_symmetry.space_group_name_H-M   'P 1'
#
loop_
_entity.id
_entity.type
_entity.pdbx_description
1 polymer ?
#
loop_
_entity_poly.entity_id
_entity_poly.type
_entity_poly.pdbx_seq_one_letter_code
_entity_poly.pdbx_strand_id
1 'polypeptide(L)'
;MLKAAMFMAAGILLHRFGSVDEYELRGRGRGGDWGVRAAGAVLALGGLGLAALPPFGTFAGKSALEDAVTEVSGYGWVIAVLVLASAITAGAILRATGRVFLGLGPRLPRHQEELTVLSEQPETLRPHSRTPAVMSAPALLLAVGGLLLGLIGPLRHGIAAAATHLTERGVYAAHVLGGAAPATHLRPPALGTRATDYALAAATLVGALTLAAAALRPRWPPRDSRVARGATTATVALRRLHSGCVNDYVAWLVVGLAAIGGALALT
;
A
#
# COMPACT_ATOMS: atom_id res chain seq x y z
N MET A 1 7.00 0.09 7.94
CA MET A 1 7.13 -1.36 8.19
C MET A 1 6.54 -2.21 7.06
N LEU A 2 5.23 -2.17 6.79
CA LEU A 2 4.60 -3.02 5.76
C LEU A 2 5.23 -2.88 4.37
N LYS A 3 5.48 -1.65 3.91
CA LYS A 3 6.17 -1.40 2.64
C LYS A 3 7.53 -2.10 2.57
N ALA A 4 8.33 -2.01 3.63
CA ALA A 4 9.64 -2.69 3.70
C ALA A 4 9.49 -4.21 3.68
N ALA A 5 8.53 -4.76 4.44
CA ALA A 5 8.23 -6.20 4.41
C ALA A 5 7.87 -6.68 2.99
N MET A 6 7.07 -5.90 2.26
CA MET A 6 6.66 -6.21 0.89
C MET A 6 7.82 -6.12 -0.11
N PHE A 7 8.72 -5.14 0.02
CA PHE A 7 9.94 -5.09 -0.79
C PHE A 7 10.85 -6.29 -0.51
N MET A 8 10.97 -6.71 0.74
CA MET A 8 11.71 -7.93 1.08
C MET A 8 11.05 -9.17 0.46
N ALA A 9 9.72 -9.25 0.47
CA ALA A 9 8.99 -10.33 -0.20
C ALA A 9 9.18 -10.31 -1.73
N ALA A 10 9.21 -9.13 -2.36
CA ALA A 10 9.55 -8.99 -3.78
C ALA A 10 10.99 -9.42 -4.06
N GLY A 11 11.94 -9.06 -3.19
CA GLY A 11 13.33 -9.53 -3.28
C GLY A 11 13.47 -11.05 -3.13
N ILE A 12 12.67 -11.69 -2.29
CA ILE A 12 12.58 -13.16 -2.20
C ILE A 12 12.09 -13.76 -3.52
N LEU A 13 11.08 -13.16 -4.15
CA LEU A 13 10.57 -13.61 -5.45
C LEU A 13 11.62 -13.43 -6.55
N LEU A 14 12.30 -12.28 -6.60
CA LEU A 14 13.38 -12.01 -7.54
C LEU A 14 14.53 -13.00 -7.37
N HIS A 15 14.99 -13.24 -6.14
CA HIS A 15 16.05 -14.20 -5.85
C HIS A 15 15.68 -15.62 -6.28
N ARG A 16 14.41 -16.01 -6.09
CA ARG A 16 13.94 -17.36 -6.41
C ARG A 16 13.67 -17.56 -7.90
N PHE A 17 12.97 -16.63 -8.53
CA PHE A 17 12.40 -16.82 -9.85
C PHE A 17 13.09 -15.99 -10.94
N GLY A 18 14.00 -15.07 -10.58
CA GLY A 18 14.70 -14.19 -11.51
C GLY A 18 13.80 -13.10 -12.13
N SER A 19 12.58 -12.95 -11.61
CA SER A 19 11.58 -12.01 -12.11
C SER A 19 10.62 -11.60 -10.99
N VAL A 20 10.06 -10.40 -11.11
CA VAL A 20 8.99 -9.87 -10.23
C VAL A 20 7.67 -9.72 -11.02
N ASP A 21 7.65 -10.06 -12.31
CA ASP A 21 6.45 -9.96 -13.12
C ASP A 21 5.41 -10.99 -12.64
N GLU A 22 4.29 -10.49 -12.13
CA GLU A 22 3.17 -11.29 -11.67
C GLU A 22 2.54 -12.17 -12.78
N TYR A 23 2.70 -11.83 -14.06
CA TYR A 23 2.24 -12.66 -15.18
C TYR A 23 3.16 -13.85 -15.41
N GLU A 24 4.48 -13.64 -15.37
CA GLU A 24 5.48 -14.72 -15.46
C GLU A 24 5.45 -15.63 -14.22
N LEU A 25 5.20 -15.04 -13.05
CA LEU A 25 5.16 -15.75 -11.78
C LEU A 25 3.82 -16.43 -11.48
N ARG A 26 2.86 -16.38 -12.41
CA ARG A 26 1.51 -16.89 -12.20
C ARG A 26 1.52 -18.37 -11.75
N GLY A 27 1.07 -18.62 -10.54
CA GLY A 27 0.95 -19.96 -9.96
C GLY A 27 2.28 -20.60 -9.54
N ARG A 28 3.42 -19.95 -9.78
CA ARG A 28 4.75 -20.45 -9.39
C ARG A 28 4.95 -20.46 -7.87
N GLY A 29 4.15 -19.68 -7.14
CA GLY A 29 4.16 -19.67 -5.67
C GLY A 29 3.50 -20.89 -5.00
N ARG A 30 2.76 -21.73 -5.73
CA ARG A 30 2.02 -22.88 -5.15
C ARG A 30 2.90 -24.02 -4.65
N GLY A 31 3.92 -24.36 -5.42
CA GLY A 31 4.88 -25.44 -5.12
C GLY A 31 6.18 -24.94 -4.53
N GLY A 32 6.22 -23.69 -4.06
CA GLY A 32 7.45 -23.06 -3.55
C GLY A 32 7.83 -23.54 -2.16
N ASP A 33 9.12 -23.42 -1.85
CA ASP A 33 9.68 -23.68 -0.52
C ASP A 33 9.06 -22.75 0.54
N TRP A 34 9.35 -23.02 1.82
CA TRP A 34 8.87 -22.23 2.96
C TRP A 34 9.04 -20.70 2.76
N GLY A 35 10.19 -20.25 2.26
CA GLY A 35 10.44 -18.82 2.05
C GLY A 35 9.51 -18.17 1.02
N VAL A 36 9.12 -18.91 -0.02
CA VAL A 36 8.14 -18.43 -1.01
C VAL A 36 6.76 -18.32 -0.37
N ARG A 37 6.35 -19.31 0.44
CA ARG A 37 5.08 -19.25 1.18
C ARG A 37 5.06 -18.09 2.19
N ALA A 38 6.19 -17.84 2.85
CA ALA A 38 6.35 -16.68 3.74
C ALA A 38 6.25 -15.36 2.98
N ALA A 39 6.87 -15.22 1.80
CA ALA A 39 6.72 -14.04 0.96
C ALA A 39 5.26 -13.82 0.54
N GLY A 40 4.53 -14.88 0.20
CA GLY A 40 3.10 -14.81 -0.11
C GLY A 40 2.26 -14.35 1.09
N ALA A 41 2.55 -14.86 2.28
CA ALA A 41 1.90 -14.40 3.51
C ALA A 41 2.21 -12.93 3.80
N VAL A 42 3.46 -12.49 3.64
CA VAL A 42 3.88 -11.10 3.83
C VAL A 42 3.19 -10.16 2.84
N LEU A 43 3.07 -10.55 1.57
CA LEU A 43 2.36 -9.75 0.56
C LEU A 43 0.84 -9.70 0.83
N ALA A 44 0.24 -10.82 1.26
CA ALA A 44 -1.16 -10.84 1.68
C ALA A 44 -1.41 -9.93 2.89
N LEU A 45 -0.57 -10.03 3.93
CA LEU A 45 -0.62 -9.16 5.11
C LEU A 45 -0.38 -7.70 4.74
N GLY A 46 0.54 -7.43 3.81
CA GLY A 46 0.78 -6.10 3.26
C GLY A 46 -0.45 -5.53 2.58
N GLY A 47 -1.13 -6.32 1.73
CA GLY A 47 -2.38 -5.93 1.08
C GLY A 47 -3.51 -5.66 2.07
N LEU A 48 -3.68 -6.52 3.09
CA LEU A 48 -4.67 -6.33 4.16
C LEU A 48 -4.36 -5.09 5.02
N GLY A 49 -3.08 -4.87 5.31
CA GLY A 49 -2.64 -3.68 6.01
C GLY A 49 -2.87 -2.40 5.20
N LEU A 50 -2.64 -2.41 3.88
CA LEU A 50 -2.97 -1.27 3.00
C LEU A 50 -4.48 -1.01 2.92
N ALA A 51 -5.30 -2.05 3.05
CA ALA A 51 -6.75 -1.91 3.17
C ALA A 51 -7.21 -1.37 4.54
N ALA A 52 -6.28 -1.04 5.43
CA ALA A 52 -6.51 -0.52 6.76
C ALA A 52 -7.36 -1.44 7.65
N LEU A 53 -7.09 -2.76 7.63
CA LEU A 53 -7.75 -3.68 8.56
C LEU A 53 -7.51 -3.25 10.02
N PRO A 54 -8.52 -3.33 10.91
CA PRO A 54 -8.43 -2.87 12.29
C PRO A 54 -7.20 -3.32 13.09
N PRO A 55 -6.71 -4.57 12.99
CA PRO A 55 -5.54 -4.99 13.76
C PRO A 55 -4.22 -4.35 13.28
N PHE A 56 -4.18 -3.67 12.14
CA PHE A 56 -2.94 -3.08 11.61
C PHE A 56 -2.76 -1.62 12.05
N GLY A 57 -1.51 -1.19 12.24
CA GLY A 57 -1.20 0.22 12.57
C GLY A 57 -1.66 1.24 11.51
N THR A 58 -1.86 0.78 10.27
CA THR A 58 -2.42 1.60 9.19
C THR A 58 -3.87 2.00 9.43
N PHE A 59 -4.67 1.17 10.12
CA PHE A 59 -6.01 1.56 10.55
C PHE A 59 -5.94 2.75 11.50
N ALA A 60 -5.10 2.68 12.53
CA ALA A 60 -4.90 3.77 13.48
C ALA A 60 -4.55 5.10 12.80
N GLY A 61 -3.61 5.08 11.86
CA GLY A 61 -3.19 6.27 11.13
C GLY A 61 -4.26 6.79 10.16
N LYS A 62 -4.99 5.89 9.49
CA LYS A 62 -6.06 6.26 8.57
C LYS A 62 -7.25 6.87 9.31
N SER A 63 -7.72 6.25 10.40
CA SER A 63 -8.80 6.77 11.23
C SER A 63 -8.45 8.15 11.80
N ALA A 64 -7.20 8.35 12.26
CA ALA A 64 -6.75 9.65 12.74
C ALA A 64 -6.84 10.75 11.67
N LEU A 65 -6.51 10.43 10.42
CA LEU A 65 -6.62 11.35 9.29
C LEU A 65 -8.09 11.63 8.94
N GLU A 66 -8.93 10.60 8.91
CA GLU A 66 -10.36 10.71 8.60
C GLU A 66 -11.10 11.53 9.67
N ASP A 67 -10.77 11.32 10.95
CA ASP A 67 -11.29 12.09 12.07
C ASP A 67 -10.90 13.57 11.98
N ALA A 68 -9.62 13.86 11.74
CA ALA A 68 -9.12 15.23 11.62
C ALA A 68 -9.78 15.97 10.43
N VAL A 69 -10.01 15.27 9.32
CA VAL A 69 -10.70 15.83 8.15
C VAL A 69 -12.17 16.07 8.42
N THR A 70 -12.82 15.21 9.19
CA THR A 70 -14.26 15.34 9.50
C THR A 70 -14.56 16.56 10.37
N GLU A 71 -13.61 16.99 11.20
CA GLU A 71 -13.74 18.18 12.04
C GLU A 71 -13.70 19.49 11.22
N VAL A 72 -13.15 19.47 10.00
CA VAL A 72 -13.06 20.64 9.12
C VAL A 72 -14.12 20.57 8.01
N SER A 73 -15.06 21.51 8.03
CA SER A 73 -16.10 21.62 6.99
C SER A 73 -15.49 21.87 5.61
N GLY A 74 -15.94 21.14 4.59
CA GLY A 74 -15.48 21.28 3.19
C GLY A 74 -14.49 20.21 2.72
N TYR A 75 -13.87 19.45 3.62
CA TYR A 75 -12.80 18.50 3.28
C TYR A 75 -13.26 17.04 3.10
N GLY A 76 -14.57 16.78 3.04
CA GLY A 76 -15.11 15.42 2.89
C GLY A 76 -14.62 14.66 1.64
N TRP A 77 -14.19 15.38 0.59
CA TRP A 77 -13.57 14.79 -0.60
C TRP A 77 -12.26 14.04 -0.27
N VAL A 78 -11.52 14.47 0.76
CA VAL A 78 -10.26 13.84 1.18
C VAL A 78 -10.53 12.42 1.67
N ILE A 79 -11.63 12.18 2.40
CA ILE A 79 -12.05 10.84 2.84
C ILE A 79 -12.25 9.93 1.63
N ALA A 80 -12.95 10.42 0.61
CA ALA A 80 -13.14 9.66 -0.63
C ALA A 80 -11.81 9.31 -1.30
N VAL A 81 -10.87 10.26 -1.37
CA VAL A 81 -9.52 10.03 -1.93
C VAL A 81 -8.76 8.98 -1.10
N LEU A 82 -8.78 9.07 0.23
CA LEU A 82 -8.13 8.10 1.11
C LEU A 82 -8.71 6.69 0.93
N VAL A 83 -10.03 6.55 0.91
CA VAL A 83 -10.72 5.26 0.70
C VAL A 83 -10.38 4.68 -0.68
N LEU A 84 -10.49 5.47 -1.74
CA LEU A 84 -10.22 5.02 -3.11
C LEU A 84 -8.75 4.66 -3.30
N ALA A 85 -7.81 5.51 -2.88
CA ALA A 85 -6.39 5.25 -3.01
C ALA A 85 -5.96 4.00 -2.23
N SER A 86 -6.44 3.82 -1.00
CA SER A 86 -6.21 2.60 -0.22
C SER A 86 -6.81 1.35 -0.90
N ALA A 87 -8.04 1.44 -1.41
CA ALA A 87 -8.70 0.32 -2.07
C ALA A 87 -7.97 -0.11 -3.36
N ILE A 88 -7.54 0.84 -4.19
CA ILE A 88 -6.81 0.58 -5.43
C ILE A 88 -5.45 -0.05 -5.15
N THR A 89 -4.70 0.52 -4.20
CA THR A 89 -3.35 0.02 -3.85
C THR A 89 -3.41 -1.35 -3.19
N ALA A 90 -4.28 -1.54 -2.19
CA ALA A 90 -4.49 -2.84 -1.56
C ALA A 90 -5.01 -3.88 -2.55
N GLY A 91 -5.97 -3.51 -3.39
CA GLY A 91 -6.53 -4.39 -4.43
C GLY A 91 -5.47 -4.83 -5.44
N ALA A 92 -4.57 -3.94 -5.86
CA ALA A 92 -3.46 -4.27 -6.75
C ALA A 92 -2.51 -5.31 -6.13
N ILE A 93 -2.21 -5.18 -4.84
CA ILE A 93 -1.32 -6.10 -4.11
C ILE A 93 -1.99 -7.44 -3.86
N LEU A 94 -3.27 -7.47 -3.47
CA LEU A 94 -4.03 -8.70 -3.27
C LEU A 94 -4.22 -9.44 -4.60
N ARG A 95 -4.44 -8.71 -5.69
CA ARG A 95 -4.47 -9.24 -7.06
C ARG A 95 -3.13 -9.87 -7.44
N ALA A 96 -2.01 -9.16 -7.25
CA ALA A 96 -0.69 -9.70 -7.54
C ALA A 96 -0.41 -10.97 -6.72
N THR A 97 -0.73 -10.94 -5.42
CA THR A 97 -0.60 -12.08 -4.51
C THR A 97 -1.44 -13.28 -4.97
N GLY A 98 -2.72 -13.07 -5.30
CA GLY A 98 -3.60 -14.12 -5.81
C GLY A 98 -3.14 -14.67 -7.17
N ARG A 99 -2.54 -13.85 -8.03
CA ARG A 99 -1.98 -14.30 -9.31
C ARG A 99 -0.73 -15.14 -9.11
N VAL A 100 0.23 -14.68 -8.32
CA VAL A 100 1.51 -15.35 -8.09
C VAL A 100 1.34 -16.65 -7.30
N PHE A 101 0.64 -16.59 -6.15
CA PHE A 101 0.57 -17.72 -5.21
C PHE A 101 -0.65 -18.62 -5.42
N LEU A 102 -1.76 -18.08 -5.93
CA LEU A 102 -2.97 -18.85 -6.23
C LEU A 102 -3.20 -19.01 -7.74
N GLY A 103 -2.26 -18.61 -8.60
CA GLY A 103 -2.36 -18.81 -10.06
C GLY A 103 -3.66 -18.29 -10.70
N LEU A 104 -4.35 -17.36 -10.03
CA LEU A 104 -5.63 -16.80 -10.47
C LEU A 104 -5.41 -15.82 -11.63
N GLY A 105 -6.46 -15.49 -12.39
CA GLY A 105 -6.39 -14.52 -13.48
C GLY A 105 -6.07 -15.10 -14.86
N PRO A 106 -6.21 -14.30 -15.93
CA PRO A 106 -5.87 -14.71 -17.30
C PRO A 106 -4.34 -14.78 -17.52
N ARG A 107 -3.89 -15.55 -18.52
CA ARG A 107 -2.50 -15.48 -19.02
C ARG A 107 -2.34 -14.23 -19.87
N LEU A 108 -1.14 -13.64 -19.88
CA LEU A 108 -0.84 -12.52 -20.78
C LEU A 108 -1.00 -13.01 -22.23
N PRO A 109 -1.67 -12.25 -23.13
CA PRO A 109 -1.68 -12.58 -24.55
C PRO A 109 -0.26 -12.50 -25.13
N ARG A 110 0.14 -13.50 -25.94
CA ARG A 110 1.50 -13.66 -26.51
C ARG A 110 2.12 -12.38 -27.10
N HIS A 111 1.32 -11.50 -27.71
CA HIS A 111 1.83 -10.27 -28.33
C HIS A 111 2.27 -9.19 -27.31
N GLN A 112 1.72 -9.20 -26.09
CA GLN A 112 2.19 -8.34 -24.99
C GLN A 112 3.39 -8.95 -24.26
N GLU A 113 3.56 -10.27 -24.36
CA GLU A 113 4.71 -11.00 -23.82
C GLU A 113 6.01 -10.54 -24.50
N GLU A 114 6.03 -10.42 -25.84
CA GLU A 114 7.19 -9.93 -26.61
C GLU A 114 7.63 -8.50 -26.23
N LEU A 115 6.70 -7.58 -25.98
CA LEU A 115 7.02 -6.20 -25.54
C LEU A 115 7.57 -6.15 -24.11
N THR A 116 7.12 -7.06 -23.24
CA THR A 116 7.58 -7.13 -21.85
C THR A 116 8.97 -7.75 -21.77
N VAL A 117 9.26 -8.77 -22.60
CA VAL A 117 10.58 -9.42 -22.73
C VAL A 117 11.65 -8.45 -23.24
N LEU A 118 11.28 -7.44 -24.05
CA LEU A 118 12.21 -6.41 -24.51
C LEU A 118 12.58 -5.38 -23.42
N SER A 119 11.83 -5.32 -22.33
CA SER A 119 11.94 -4.23 -21.34
C SER A 119 12.83 -4.56 -20.14
N GLU A 120 13.09 -5.83 -19.83
CA GLU A 120 13.85 -6.20 -18.64
C GLU A 120 14.58 -7.55 -18.84
N GLN A 121 15.89 -7.50 -19.09
CA GLN A 121 16.72 -8.71 -19.01
C GLN A 121 16.98 -9.03 -17.54
N PRO A 122 16.82 -10.29 -17.09
CA PRO A 122 17.14 -10.68 -15.72
C PRO A 122 18.59 -10.35 -15.39
N GLU A 123 18.83 -9.48 -14.41
CA GLU A 123 20.18 -9.17 -13.93
C GLU A 123 20.85 -10.41 -13.31
N THR A 124 20.04 -11.38 -12.83
CA THR A 124 20.50 -12.66 -12.29
C THR A 124 20.40 -13.78 -13.33
N LEU A 125 21.54 -14.36 -13.69
CA LEU A 125 21.67 -15.38 -14.73
C LEU A 125 21.04 -16.76 -14.39
N ARG A 126 20.69 -17.04 -13.12
CA ARG A 126 20.10 -18.34 -12.71
C ARG A 126 19.13 -18.24 -11.53
N PRO A 127 17.94 -18.87 -11.61
CA PRO A 127 17.04 -19.09 -10.47
C PRO A 127 17.71 -19.92 -9.36
N HIS A 128 17.49 -19.56 -8.10
CA HIS A 128 18.05 -20.29 -6.95
C HIS A 128 17.11 -21.39 -6.44
N SER A 129 17.67 -22.55 -6.07
CA SER A 129 16.90 -23.75 -5.69
C SER A 129 16.35 -23.74 -4.28
N ARG A 130 16.77 -22.82 -3.39
CA ARG A 130 16.18 -22.63 -2.03
C ARG A 130 16.19 -21.16 -1.62
N THR A 131 15.21 -20.77 -0.79
CA THR A 131 15.19 -19.45 -0.14
C THR A 131 15.79 -19.57 1.27
N PRO A 132 16.91 -18.91 1.59
CA PRO A 132 17.48 -18.93 2.95
C PRO A 132 16.52 -18.34 3.98
N ALA A 133 16.44 -18.95 5.18
CA ALA A 133 15.60 -18.47 6.27
C ALA A 133 15.93 -17.02 6.69
N VAL A 134 17.21 -16.63 6.56
CA VAL A 134 17.75 -15.29 6.84
C VAL A 134 17.10 -14.21 5.96
N MET A 135 16.59 -14.55 4.77
CA MET A 135 15.85 -13.59 3.93
C MET A 135 14.39 -13.44 4.38
N SER A 136 13.75 -14.53 4.81
CA SER A 136 12.33 -14.53 5.18
C SER A 136 12.06 -13.97 6.59
N ALA A 137 13.01 -14.13 7.52
CA ALA A 137 12.81 -13.72 8.91
C ALA A 137 12.61 -12.20 9.07
N PRO A 138 13.43 -11.30 8.48
CA PRO A 138 13.19 -9.86 8.55
C PRO A 138 11.87 -9.45 7.89
N ALA A 139 11.50 -10.07 6.77
CA ALA A 139 10.24 -9.77 6.08
C ALA A 139 9.02 -10.08 6.98
N LEU A 140 9.02 -11.26 7.62
CA LEU A 140 7.99 -11.66 8.57
C LEU A 140 7.98 -10.76 9.81
N LEU A 141 9.15 -10.47 10.38
CA LEU A 141 9.28 -9.61 11.55
C LEU A 141 8.71 -8.21 11.28
N LEU A 142 9.00 -7.62 10.11
CA LEU A 142 8.47 -6.32 9.70
C LEU A 142 6.96 -6.34 9.44
N ALA A 143 6.43 -7.43 8.86
CA ALA A 143 4.99 -7.59 8.64
C ALA A 143 4.24 -7.71 9.97
N VAL A 144 4.73 -8.56 10.88
CA VAL A 144 4.19 -8.74 12.23
C VAL A 144 4.35 -7.46 13.04
N GLY A 145 5.48 -6.76 12.95
CA GLY A 145 5.68 -5.46 13.59
C GLY A 145 4.63 -4.43 13.15
N GLY A 146 4.31 -4.38 11.85
CA GLY A 146 3.23 -3.51 11.34
C GLY A 146 1.84 -3.85 11.86
N LEU A 147 1.58 -5.14 12.13
CA LEU A 147 0.35 -5.61 12.80
C LEU A 147 0.37 -5.21 14.28
N LEU A 148 1.41 -5.58 15.01
CA LEU A 148 1.53 -5.35 16.45
C LEU A 148 1.46 -3.86 16.80
N LEU A 149 2.01 -2.97 15.97
CA LEU A 149 1.89 -1.52 16.17
C LEU A 149 0.43 -1.03 16.23
N GLY A 150 -0.49 -1.68 15.54
CA GLY A 150 -1.92 -1.34 15.59
C GLY A 150 -2.58 -1.65 16.93
N LEU A 151 -2.03 -2.62 17.67
CA LEU A 151 -2.56 -3.14 18.93
C LEU A 151 -2.00 -2.39 20.15
N ILE A 152 -0.91 -1.62 20.00
CA ILE A 152 -0.25 -0.94 21.11
C ILE A 152 -0.93 0.41 21.39
N GLY A 153 -1.94 0.40 22.27
CA GLY A 153 -2.65 1.60 22.74
C GLY A 153 -1.76 2.72 23.32
N PRO A 154 -0.70 2.42 24.11
CA PRO A 154 0.22 3.45 24.63
C PRO A 154 0.95 4.24 23.54
N LEU A 155 1.23 3.62 22.40
CA LEU A 155 1.92 4.28 21.29
C LEU A 155 1.10 5.42 20.71
N ARG A 156 -0.24 5.29 20.71
CA ARG A 156 -1.16 6.35 20.24
C ARG A 156 -1.04 7.62 21.08
N HIS A 157 -0.87 7.47 22.40
CA HIS A 157 -0.68 8.60 23.31
C HIS A 157 0.66 9.29 23.08
N GLY A 158 1.73 8.52 22.88
CA GLY A 158 3.05 9.05 22.54
C GLY A 158 3.06 9.80 21.20
N ILE A 159 2.37 9.28 20.18
CA ILE A 159 2.22 9.94 18.89
C ILE A 159 1.43 11.25 19.02
N ALA A 160 0.34 11.26 19.79
CA ALA A 160 -0.47 12.45 20.01
C ALA A 160 0.34 13.56 20.71
N ALA A 161 1.14 13.21 21.72
CA ALA A 161 2.06 14.13 22.38
C ALA A 161 3.17 14.63 21.43
N ALA A 162 3.73 13.75 20.59
CA ALA A 162 4.69 14.17 19.58
C ALA A 162 4.08 15.12 18.54
N ALA A 163 2.80 14.92 18.17
CA ALA A 163 2.08 15.77 17.23
C ALA A 163 1.85 17.19 17.79
N THR A 164 1.54 17.33 19.08
CA THR A 164 1.43 18.67 19.71
C THR A 164 2.77 19.41 19.68
N HIS A 165 3.88 18.71 19.96
CA HIS A 165 5.22 19.31 19.85
C HIS A 165 5.58 19.73 18.41
N LEU A 166 5.16 18.96 17.40
CA LEU A 166 5.42 19.27 16.00
C LEU A 166 4.60 20.45 15.45
N THR A 167 3.41 20.69 16.02
CA THR A 167 2.49 21.74 15.56
C THR A 167 2.73 23.08 16.26
N GLU A 168 3.20 23.07 17.52
CA GLU A 168 3.47 24.27 18.29
C GLU A 168 4.85 24.90 17.99
N ARG A 169 4.94 25.55 16.82
CA ARG A 169 6.18 26.25 16.38
C ARG A 169 6.67 27.30 17.37
N GLY A 170 5.77 27.99 18.07
CA GLY A 170 6.11 29.03 19.04
C GLY A 170 6.82 28.48 20.28
N VAL A 171 6.31 27.37 20.84
CA VAL A 171 6.94 26.69 21.98
C VAL A 171 8.28 26.09 21.58
N TYR A 172 8.37 25.49 20.39
CA TYR A 172 9.63 25.01 19.85
C TYR A 172 10.66 26.13 19.70
N ALA A 173 10.28 27.27 19.11
CA ALA A 173 11.17 28.42 18.94
C ALA A 173 11.58 29.03 20.28
N ALA A 174 10.67 29.16 21.24
CA ALA A 174 10.99 29.66 22.59
C ALA A 174 11.94 28.72 23.36
N HIS A 175 11.80 27.40 23.17
CA HIS A 175 12.70 26.42 23.76
C HIS A 175 14.10 26.49 23.14
N VAL A 176 14.19 26.51 21.80
CA VAL A 176 15.48 26.49 21.08
C VAL A 176 16.20 27.84 21.15
N LEU A 177 15.49 28.95 20.94
CA LEU A 177 16.08 30.29 20.85
C LEU A 177 16.11 31.01 22.20
N GLY A 178 15.14 30.74 23.07
CA GLY A 178 14.96 31.43 24.35
C GLY A 178 15.39 30.62 25.57
N GLY A 179 15.79 29.35 25.41
CA GLY A 179 16.14 28.48 26.53
C GLY A 179 14.97 28.20 27.49
N ALA A 180 13.73 28.48 27.08
CA ALA A 180 12.56 28.25 27.90
C ALA A 180 12.41 26.76 28.22
N ALA A 181 12.01 26.42 29.45
CA ALA A 181 11.75 25.02 29.81
C ALA A 181 10.63 24.45 28.92
N PRO A 182 10.70 23.16 28.53
CA PRO A 182 9.69 22.54 27.68
C PRO A 182 8.32 22.65 28.35
N ALA A 183 7.34 23.20 27.65
CA ALA A 183 5.98 23.31 28.15
C ALA A 183 5.42 21.91 28.44
N THR A 184 4.86 21.72 29.64
CA THR A 184 4.12 20.50 29.98
C THR A 184 2.73 20.62 29.36
N HIS A 185 2.52 20.03 28.19
CA HIS A 185 1.22 20.10 27.53
C HIS A 185 0.16 19.32 28.33
N LEU A 186 -1.02 19.93 28.49
CA LEU A 186 -2.22 19.24 28.96
C LEU A 186 -2.57 18.10 28.00
N ARG A 187 -3.07 17.01 28.59
CA ARG A 187 -3.50 15.74 28.00
C ARG A 187 -3.80 15.85 26.48
N PRO A 188 -3.07 15.12 25.62
CA PRO A 188 -3.33 15.16 24.17
C PRO A 188 -4.76 14.70 23.86
N PRO A 189 -5.37 15.22 22.79
CA PRO A 189 -6.70 14.78 22.36
C PRO A 189 -6.71 13.25 22.18
N ALA A 190 -7.73 12.61 22.74
CA ALA A 190 -7.84 11.16 22.67
C ALA A 190 -8.12 10.74 21.21
N LEU A 191 -7.17 10.04 20.59
CA LEU A 191 -7.41 9.30 19.36
C LEU A 191 -8.31 8.10 19.66
N GLY A 192 -9.62 8.36 19.80
CA GLY A 192 -10.65 7.35 19.92
C GLY A 192 -11.04 6.82 18.55
N THR A 193 -11.23 5.51 18.43
CA THR A 193 -11.78 4.90 17.22
C THR A 193 -13.30 4.99 17.23
N ARG A 194 -13.89 5.60 16.21
CA ARG A 194 -15.33 5.76 16.01
C ARG A 194 -15.90 4.58 15.21
N ALA A 195 -17.21 4.36 15.30
CA ALA A 195 -17.88 3.33 14.51
C ALA A 195 -17.77 3.58 12.99
N THR A 196 -17.72 4.85 12.60
CA THR A 196 -17.51 5.31 11.21
C THR A 196 -16.18 4.80 10.63
N ASP A 197 -15.13 4.72 11.45
CA ASP A 197 -13.80 4.30 11.00
C ASP A 197 -13.80 2.83 10.59
N TYR A 198 -14.51 1.99 11.36
CA TYR A 198 -14.71 0.59 11.01
C TYR A 198 -15.52 0.45 9.71
N ALA A 199 -16.51 1.31 9.48
CA ALA A 199 -17.28 1.31 8.25
C ALA A 199 -16.44 1.73 7.03
N LEU A 200 -15.59 2.77 7.17
CA LEU A 200 -14.68 3.24 6.12
C LEU A 200 -13.58 2.20 5.83
N ALA A 201 -13.03 1.55 6.86
CA ALA A 201 -12.09 0.44 6.71
C ALA A 201 -12.74 -0.75 6.01
N ALA A 202 -13.97 -1.13 6.39
CA ALA A 202 -14.73 -2.19 5.73
C ALA A 202 -15.02 -1.85 4.26
N ALA A 203 -15.43 -0.61 3.97
CA ALA A 203 -15.65 -0.14 2.60
C ALA A 203 -14.36 -0.21 1.77
N THR A 204 -13.22 0.20 2.35
CA THR A 204 -11.91 0.11 1.71
C THR A 204 -11.52 -1.33 1.40
N LEU A 205 -11.72 -2.25 2.36
CA LEU A 205 -11.42 -3.66 2.20
C LEU A 205 -12.29 -4.32 1.13
N VAL A 206 -13.60 -4.07 1.16
CA VAL A 206 -14.53 -4.57 0.14
C VAL A 206 -14.17 -4.01 -1.23
N GLY A 207 -13.83 -2.72 -1.33
CA GLY A 207 -13.29 -2.11 -2.54
C GLY A 207 -12.03 -2.81 -3.05
N ALA A 208 -11.05 -3.06 -2.17
CA ALA A 208 -9.82 -3.76 -2.51
C ALA A 208 -10.07 -5.19 -3.01
N LEU A 209 -10.92 -5.96 -2.30
CA LEU A 209 -11.25 -7.33 -2.65
C LEU A 209 -12.06 -7.41 -3.95
N THR A 210 -13.00 -6.49 -4.17
CA THR A 210 -13.79 -6.44 -5.41
C THR A 210 -12.91 -6.08 -6.60
N LEU A 211 -12.01 -5.10 -6.48
CA LEU A 211 -11.03 -4.76 -7.52
C LEU A 211 -10.09 -5.94 -7.80
N ALA A 212 -9.57 -6.59 -6.76
CA ALA A 212 -8.71 -7.75 -6.90
C ALA A 212 -9.44 -8.92 -7.58
N ALA A 213 -10.64 -9.26 -7.12
CA ALA A 213 -11.47 -10.31 -7.71
C ALA A 213 -11.85 -10.00 -9.16
N ALA A 214 -12.25 -8.75 -9.47
CA ALA A 214 -12.57 -8.33 -10.82
C ALA A 214 -11.38 -8.50 -11.77
N ALA A 215 -10.17 -8.19 -11.31
CA ALA A 215 -8.95 -8.32 -12.11
C ALA A 215 -8.39 -9.76 -12.18
N LEU A 216 -8.78 -10.63 -11.25
CA LEU A 216 -8.43 -12.05 -11.23
C LEU A 216 -9.47 -12.97 -11.88
N ARG A 217 -10.67 -12.47 -12.19
CA ARG A 217 -11.69 -13.27 -12.87
C ARG A 217 -11.18 -13.71 -14.24
N PRO A 218 -11.28 -15.01 -14.59
CA PRO A 218 -11.12 -15.46 -15.97
C PRO A 218 -12.07 -14.63 -16.84
N ARG A 219 -11.60 -14.14 -17.99
CA ARG A 219 -12.43 -13.38 -18.94
C ARG A 219 -13.61 -14.25 -19.40
N TRP A 220 -14.72 -14.24 -18.65
CA TRP A 220 -16.04 -14.56 -19.20
C TRP A 220 -16.39 -13.46 -20.23
N PRO A 221 -17.21 -13.75 -21.26
CA PRO A 221 -17.19 -13.07 -22.57
C PRO A 221 -17.28 -11.55 -22.41
N PRO A 222 -16.74 -10.78 -23.38
CA PRO A 222 -16.50 -9.35 -23.21
C PRO A 222 -17.80 -8.68 -22.77
N ARG A 223 -17.90 -8.38 -21.46
CA ARG A 223 -18.93 -7.46 -21.00
C ARG A 223 -18.48 -6.12 -21.51
N ASP A 224 -19.06 -5.78 -22.65
CA ASP A 224 -18.93 -4.54 -23.42
C ASP A 224 -19.46 -3.32 -22.65
N SER A 225 -19.36 -3.37 -21.32
CA SER A 225 -19.65 -2.26 -20.42
C SER A 225 -18.68 -1.13 -20.73
N ARG A 226 -19.23 0.07 -20.88
CA ARG A 226 -18.46 1.31 -21.06
C ARG A 226 -17.42 1.48 -19.94
N VAL A 227 -17.72 0.99 -18.75
CA VAL A 227 -16.82 1.00 -17.58
C VAL A 227 -15.57 0.16 -17.80
N ALA A 228 -15.69 -1.08 -18.32
CA ALA A 228 -14.54 -1.93 -18.59
C ALA A 228 -13.64 -1.33 -19.68
N ARG A 229 -14.24 -0.79 -20.74
CA ARG A 229 -13.52 -0.08 -21.81
C ARG A 229 -12.80 1.17 -21.29
N GLY A 230 -13.51 2.00 -20.52
CA GLY A 230 -12.93 3.18 -19.88
C GLY A 230 -11.75 2.83 -18.98
N ALA A 231 -11.88 1.80 -18.14
CA ALA A 231 -10.80 1.33 -17.27
C ALA A 231 -9.61 0.79 -18.06
N THR A 232 -9.82 0.04 -19.13
CA THR A 232 -8.72 -0.42 -20.01
C THR A 232 -8.03 0.75 -20.71
N THR A 233 -8.78 1.72 -21.23
CA THR A 233 -8.19 2.89 -21.89
C THR A 233 -7.41 3.75 -20.90
N ALA A 234 -7.96 3.98 -19.71
CA ALA A 234 -7.29 4.73 -18.65
C ALA A 234 -6.00 4.01 -18.21
N THR A 235 -6.03 2.69 -18.00
CA THR A 235 -4.82 1.93 -17.62
C THR A 235 -3.78 1.88 -18.73
N VAL A 236 -4.17 1.88 -20.01
CA VAL A 236 -3.23 1.99 -21.14
C VAL A 236 -2.63 3.39 -21.22
N ALA A 237 -3.45 4.44 -21.05
CA ALA A 237 -2.97 5.82 -21.02
C ALA A 237 -1.99 6.06 -19.85
N LEU A 238 -2.34 5.60 -18.65
CA LEU A 238 -1.46 5.64 -17.47
C LEU A 238 -0.17 4.83 -17.67
N ARG A 239 -0.23 3.71 -18.39
CA ARG A 239 0.98 2.96 -18.76
C ARG A 239 1.86 3.73 -19.73
N ARG A 240 1.29 4.48 -20.67
CA ARG A 240 2.06 5.32 -21.60
C ARG A 240 2.68 6.54 -20.92
N LEU A 241 2.03 7.03 -19.88
CA LEU A 241 2.52 8.13 -19.04
C LEU A 241 3.65 7.69 -18.08
N HIS A 242 3.80 6.39 -17.85
CA HIS A 242 4.88 5.83 -17.04
C HIS A 242 5.94 5.17 -17.92
N SER A 243 7.12 5.76 -17.95
CA SER A 243 8.32 5.22 -18.60
C SER A 243 8.93 4.01 -17.86
N GLY A 244 8.51 3.76 -16.61
CA GLY A 244 9.11 2.74 -15.74
C GLY A 244 10.43 3.17 -15.08
N CYS A 245 10.97 4.33 -15.47
CA CYS A 245 12.18 4.91 -14.88
C CYS A 245 11.92 5.43 -13.46
N VAL A 246 12.91 5.28 -12.58
CA VAL A 246 12.81 5.71 -11.17
C VAL A 246 12.47 7.21 -11.04
N ASN A 247 13.05 8.05 -11.90
CA ASN A 247 12.79 9.50 -11.90
C ASN A 247 11.32 9.86 -12.19
N ASP A 248 10.63 9.04 -12.97
CA ASP A 248 9.24 9.27 -13.32
C ASP A 248 8.33 9.16 -12.08
N TYR A 249 8.61 8.20 -11.20
CA TYR A 249 7.89 8.08 -9.93
C TYR A 249 8.07 9.30 -9.03
N VAL A 250 9.25 9.92 -9.03
CA VAL A 250 9.50 11.16 -8.27
C VAL A 250 8.68 12.30 -8.86
N ALA A 251 8.65 12.43 -10.20
CA ALA A 251 7.85 13.44 -10.88
C ALA A 251 6.35 13.30 -10.55
N TRP A 252 5.79 12.09 -10.67
CA TRP A 252 4.39 11.83 -10.33
C TRP A 252 4.07 12.05 -8.85
N LEU A 253 5.02 11.78 -7.95
CA LEU A 253 4.87 12.09 -6.53
C LEU A 253 4.78 13.60 -6.30
N VAL A 254 5.67 14.39 -6.91
CA VAL A 254 5.66 15.85 -6.82
C VAL A 254 4.37 16.43 -7.40
N VAL A 255 3.93 15.95 -8.56
CA VAL A 255 2.67 16.37 -9.19
C VAL A 255 1.48 16.05 -8.29
N GLY A 256 1.42 14.84 -7.72
CA GLY A 256 0.36 14.44 -6.79
C GLY A 256 0.35 15.31 -5.52
N LEU A 257 1.52 15.57 -4.94
CA LEU A 257 1.67 16.43 -3.77
C LEU A 257 1.23 17.87 -4.06
N ALA A 258 1.63 18.42 -5.21
CA ALA A 258 1.25 19.76 -5.63
C ALA A 258 -0.26 19.86 -5.90
N ALA A 259 -0.86 18.86 -6.54
CA ALA A 259 -2.30 18.82 -6.80
C ALA A 259 -3.12 18.74 -5.50
N ILE A 260 -2.73 17.88 -4.56
CA ILE A 260 -3.38 17.78 -3.25
C ILE A 260 -3.18 19.06 -2.46
N GLY A 261 -1.96 19.60 -2.39
CA GLY A 261 -1.67 20.86 -1.69
C GLY A 261 -2.44 22.05 -2.27
N GLY A 262 -2.54 22.13 -3.61
CA GLY A 262 -3.34 23.14 -4.29
C GLY A 262 -4.84 22.97 -4.02
N ALA A 263 -5.36 21.75 -4.06
CA ALA A 263 -6.76 21.49 -3.72
C ALA A 263 -7.08 21.88 -2.28
N LEU A 264 -6.22 21.51 -1.32
CA LEU A 264 -6.38 21.90 0.09
C LEU A 264 -6.29 23.42 0.29
N ALA A 265 -5.45 24.13 -0.46
CA ALA A 265 -5.34 25.59 -0.38
C ALA A 265 -6.56 26.33 -0.95
N LEU A 266 -7.36 25.67 -1.80
CA LEU A 266 -8.53 26.25 -2.47
C LEU A 266 -9.87 25.88 -1.81
N THR A 267 -9.88 24.97 -0.85
CA THR A 267 -11.07 24.49 -0.11
C THR A 267 -11.14 25.07 1.28
#